data_AF-G5PXZ5-F1
#
_entry.id   AF-G5PXZ5-F1
#
_cell.length_a   1.000
_cell.length_b   1.000
_cell.length_c   1.000
_cell.angle_alpha   90.00
_cell.angle_beta   90.00
_cell.angle_gamma   90.00
#
_symmetry.space_group_name_H-M   'P 1'
#
loop_
_entity.id
_entity.type
_entity.pdbx_description
1 polymer ?
#
loop_
_entity_poly.entity_id
_entity_poly.type
_entity_poly.pdbx_seq_one_letter_code
_entity_poly.pdbx_strand_id
1 'polypeptide(L)' 'MFEPMELTNDAVIKVIGVGGGGGNAVEHMVRERIEGVEFFAVNTDAQALRKTAVGQTIQIGSGITKGLGAGVPARRQWL' A
#
# COMPACT_ATOMS: atom_id res chain seq x y z
N MET A 1 -33.84 -11.39 32.39
CA MET A 1 -33.36 -10.48 31.34
C MET A 1 -32.10 -11.12 30.79
N PHE A 2 -32.14 -11.62 29.56
CA PHE A 2 -30.97 -12.18 28.88
C PHE A 2 -30.39 -11.07 28.00
N GLU A 3 -29.14 -10.69 28.26
CA GLU A 3 -28.38 -9.86 27.35
C GLU A 3 -27.71 -10.78 26.33
N PRO A 4 -28.00 -10.64 25.03
CA PRO A 4 -27.26 -11.39 24.04
C PRO A 4 -25.82 -10.87 24.04
N MET A 5 -24.85 -11.75 24.28
CA MET A 5 -23.46 -11.44 23.97
C MET A 5 -23.36 -11.30 22.44
N GLU A 6 -23.18 -10.08 21.96
CA GLU A 6 -22.72 -9.85 20.60
C GLU A 6 -21.31 -10.44 20.47
N LEU A 7 -21.20 -11.60 19.86
CA LEU A 7 -19.93 -12.08 19.32
C LEU A 7 -19.54 -11.14 18.18
N THR A 8 -18.73 -10.13 18.47
CA THR A 8 -18.10 -9.26 17.46
C THR A 8 -17.02 -10.07 16.73
N ASN A 9 -17.45 -11.00 15.88
CA ASN A 9 -16.57 -11.79 15.04
C ASN A 9 -16.19 -11.00 13.78
N ASP A 10 -15.88 -9.71 13.96
CA ASP A 10 -15.58 -8.80 12.87
C ASP A 10 -14.22 -9.18 12.28
N ALA A 11 -14.24 -9.56 11.00
CA ALA A 11 -13.03 -9.90 10.30
C ALA A 11 -12.11 -8.67 10.21
N VAL A 12 -10.87 -8.82 10.63
CA VAL A 12 -9.84 -7.78 10.44
C VAL A 12 -9.39 -7.81 8.99
N ILE A 13 -9.81 -6.82 8.19
CA ILE A 13 -9.48 -6.72 6.78
C ILE A 13 -8.30 -5.76 6.59
N LYS A 14 -7.25 -6.25 5.94
CA LYS A 14 -6.08 -5.43 5.55
C LYS A 14 -5.93 -5.49 4.03
N VAL A 15 -5.86 -4.32 3.39
CA VAL A 15 -5.67 -4.19 1.95
C VAL A 15 -4.29 -3.60 1.67
N ILE A 16 -3.51 -4.30 0.86
CA ILE A 16 -2.12 -3.95 0.57
C ILE A 16 -1.96 -3.67 -0.93
N GLY A 17 -1.68 -2.41 -1.26
CA GLY A 17 -1.39 -1.96 -2.62
C GLY A 17 0.11 -2.05 -2.90
N VAL A 18 0.51 -2.87 -3.87
CA VAL A 18 1.93 -3.08 -4.22
C VAL A 18 2.29 -2.35 -5.52
N GLY A 19 3.41 -1.62 -5.52
CA GLY A 19 3.91 -0.88 -6.67
C GLY A 19 3.10 0.38 -6.99
N GLY A 20 3.37 0.99 -8.15
CA GLY A 20 2.71 2.24 -8.55
C GLY A 20 1.20 2.09 -8.78
N GLY A 21 0.80 1.06 -9.53
CA GLY A 21 -0.62 0.80 -9.80
C GLY A 21 -1.41 0.40 -8.55
N GLY A 22 -0.85 -0.51 -7.73
CA GLY A 22 -1.48 -0.92 -6.47
C GLY A 22 -1.57 0.23 -5.46
N GLY A 23 -0.53 1.05 -5.35
CA GLY A 23 -0.55 2.26 -4.51
C GLY A 23 -1.64 3.24 -4.93
N ASN A 24 -1.79 3.50 -6.24
CA ASN A 24 -2.87 4.36 -6.75
C ASN A 24 -4.26 3.81 -6.46
N ALA A 25 -4.45 2.49 -6.59
CA ALA A 25 -5.74 1.85 -6.31
C ALA A 25 -6.11 1.97 -4.82
N VAL A 26 -5.17 1.71 -3.92
CA VAL A 26 -5.40 1.84 -2.48
C VAL A 26 -5.59 3.30 -2.06
N GLU A 27 -4.86 4.23 -2.68
CA GLU A 27 -5.08 5.66 -2.45
C GLU A 27 -6.49 6.11 -2.86
N HIS A 28 -7.01 5.58 -3.98
CA HIS A 28 -8.39 5.80 -4.38
C HIS A 28 -9.37 5.26 -3.32
N MET A 29 -9.16 4.04 -2.82
CA MET A 29 -10.00 3.46 -1.76
C MET A 29 -10.01 4.30 -0.47
N VAL A 30 -8.85 4.85 -0.09
CA VAL A 30 -8.75 5.77 1.06
C VAL A 30 -9.54 7.06 0.81
N ARG A 31 -9.49 7.62 -0.40
CA ARG A 31 -10.24 8.83 -0.77
C ARG A 31 -11.75 8.62 -0.78
N GLU A 32 -12.20 7.44 -1.23
CA GLU A 32 -13.61 7.02 -1.19
C GLU A 32 -14.10 6.65 0.21
N ARG A 33 -13.25 6.74 1.24
CA ARG A 33 -13.58 6.47 2.65
C ARG A 33 -14.18 5.07 2.88
N ILE A 34 -13.60 4.05 2.26
CA ILE A 34 -13.98 2.67 2.55
C ILE A 34 -13.71 2.34 4.03
N GLU A 35 -14.75 1.96 4.76
CA GLU A 35 -14.70 1.67 6.19
C GLU A 35 -14.40 0.18 6.48
N GLY A 36 -13.98 -0.12 7.71
CA GLY A 36 -13.70 -1.49 8.16
C GLY A 36 -12.44 -2.13 7.58
N VAL A 37 -11.58 -1.34 6.93
CA VAL A 37 -10.37 -1.82 6.25
C VAL A 37 -9.15 -0.99 6.65
N GLU A 38 -8.06 -1.68 6.98
CA GLU A 38 -6.74 -1.05 7.12
C GLU A 38 -6.00 -1.05 5.77
N PHE A 39 -5.50 0.11 5.36
CA PHE A 39 -4.85 0.29 4.06
C PHE A 39 -3.33 0.44 4.19
N PHE A 40 -2.60 -0.31 3.37
CA PHE A 40 -1.15 -0.28 3.29
C PHE A 40 -0.69 -0.02 1.84
N ALA A 41 0.32 0.82 1.68
CA ALA A 41 1.03 1.00 0.42
C ALA A 41 2.45 0.42 0.52
N VAL A 42 2.81 -0.45 -0.41
CA VAL A 42 4.11 -1.12 -0.47
C VAL A 42 4.78 -0.81 -1.79
N ASN A 43 5.99 -0.28 -1.75
CA ASN A 43 6.72 0.04 -2.98
C ASN A 43 8.23 -0.05 -2.79
N THR A 44 8.95 -0.22 -3.89
CA THR A 44 10.42 -0.15 -3.93
C THR A 44 10.92 1.29 -4.13
N ASP A 45 10.06 2.15 -4.66
CA ASP A 45 10.32 3.58 -4.89
C ASP A 45 9.93 4.40 -3.64
N ALA A 46 10.92 5.01 -3.02
CA ALA A 46 10.73 5.83 -1.81
C ALA A 46 10.00 7.14 -2.11
N GLN A 47 10.11 7.68 -3.33
CA GLN A 47 9.41 8.90 -3.73
C GLN A 47 7.92 8.63 -3.89
N ALA A 48 7.56 7.47 -4.44
CA ALA A 48 6.16 7.06 -4.55
C ALA A 48 5.52 6.92 -3.16
N LEU A 49 6.21 6.28 -2.19
CA LEU A 49 5.71 6.13 -0.82
C LEU A 49 5.61 7.44 -0.04
N ARG A 50 6.44 8.45 -0.36
CA ARG A 50 6.33 9.78 0.27
C ARG A 50 5.15 10.61 -0.26
N LYS A 51 4.68 10.31 -1.47
CA LYS A 51 3.61 11.07 -2.14
C LYS A 51 2.21 10.52 -1.85
N THR A 52 2.11 9.28 -1.37
CA THR A 52 0.80 8.64 -1.18
C THR A 52 0.04 9.20 0.03
N ALA A 53 -1.29 9.24 -0.08
CA ALA A 53 -2.20 9.58 1.01
C ALA A 53 -2.51 8.39 1.95
N VAL A 54 -1.98 7.19 1.65
CA VAL A 54 -2.17 6.00 2.50
C VAL A 54 -1.34 6.11 3.77
N GLY A 55 -1.98 5.98 4.93
CA GLY A 55 -1.34 6.22 6.23
C GLY A 55 -0.22 5.23 6.59
N GLN A 56 -0.33 3.98 6.17
CA GLN A 56 0.68 2.95 6.43
C GLN A 56 1.48 2.66 5.15
N THR A 57 2.78 2.95 5.18
CA THR A 57 3.67 2.74 4.03
C THR A 57 4.82 1.79 4.40
N ILE A 58 5.21 0.93 3.45
CA ILE A 58 6.32 -0.01 3.63
C ILE A 58 7.23 0.06 2.40
N GLN A 59 8.47 0.48 2.61
CA GLN A 59 9.49 0.42 1.57
C GLN A 59 10.16 -0.95 1.55
N ILE A 60 10.12 -1.61 0.41
CA ILE A 60 10.79 -2.91 0.18
C ILE A 60 12.02 -2.75 -0.70
N GLY A 61 13.01 -3.63 -0.54
CA GLY A 61 14.17 -3.68 -1.43
C GLY A 61 15.11 -2.47 -1.34
N SER A 62 15.09 -1.69 -0.26
CA SER A 62 15.93 -0.49 -0.08
C SER A 62 17.43 -0.76 -0.29
N GLY A 63 17.94 -1.90 0.17
CA GLY A 63 19.34 -2.31 -0.04
C GLY A 63 19.71 -2.63 -1.49
N ILE A 64 18.72 -2.92 -2.34
CA ILE A 64 18.91 -3.32 -3.74
C ILE A 64 18.63 -2.13 -4.67
N THR A 65 17.51 -1.45 -4.45
CA THR A 65 17.03 -0.36 -5.32
C THR A 65 17.49 1.02 -4.87
N LYS A 66 18.05 1.14 -3.66
CA LYS A 66 18.38 2.43 -3.02
C LYS A 66 17.18 3.40 -2.95
N GLY A 67 15.96 2.86 -2.99
CA GLY A 67 14.73 3.65 -3.01
C GLY A 67 14.38 4.29 -4.35
N LEU A 68 15.01 3.87 -5.46
CA LEU A 68 14.76 4.38 -6.82
C LEU A 68 13.70 3.57 -7.58
N GLY A 69 13.12 2.56 -6.95
CA GLY A 69 12.19 1.65 -7.60
C GLY A 69 12.87 0.46 -8.30
N ALA A 70 12.09 -0.59 -8.55
CA ALA A 70 12.49 -1.79 -9.30
C ALA A 70 12.05 -1.71 -10.77
N GLY A 71 11.73 -0.51 -11.26
CA GLY A 71 11.30 -0.28 -12.64
C GLY A 71 12.36 -0.69 -13.66
N VAL A 72 11.97 -0.61 -14.94
CA VAL A 72 12.83 -1.01 -16.05
C VAL A 72 14.15 -0.24 -15.95
N PRO A 73 15.31 -0.92 -15.88
CA PRO A 73 16.57 -0.25 -16.08
C PRO A 73 16.43 0.48 -17.41
N ALA A 74 16.69 1.79 -17.44
CA ALA A 74 16.95 2.45 -18.71
C ALA A 74 18.13 1.68 -19.29
N ARG A 75 17.85 0.75 -20.20
CA ARG A 75 18.88 0.09 -20.96
C ARG A 75 19.49 1.26 -21.73
N ARG A 76 20.62 1.79 -21.22
CA ARG A 76 21.50 2.66 -21.96
C ARG A 76 21.90 1.81 -23.14
N GLN A 77 21.13 1.95 -24.22
CA GLN A 77 21.49 1.44 -25.52
C GLN A 77 22.75 2.24 -25.83
N TRP A 78 23.91 1.62 -25.62
CA TRP A 78 25.09 1.99 -26.37
C TRP A 78 24.81 1.55 -27.81
N LEU A 79 24.07 2.41 -28.52
CA LEU A 79 24.09 2.58 -29.96
C LEU A 79 24.08 4.08 -30.20
#